data_AF-A0AAD4DMN3-F1
#
_entry.id   AF-A0AAD4DMN3-F1
#
_cell.length_a   1.000
_cell.length_b   1.000
_cell.length_c   1.000
_cell.angle_alpha   90.00
_cell.angle_beta   90.00
_cell.angle_gamma   90.00
#
_symmetry.space_group_name_H-M   'P 1'
#
loop_
_entity.id
_entity.type
_entity.pdbx_description
1 polymer ?
#
loop_
_entity_poly.entity_id
_entity_poly.type
_entity_poly.pdbx_seq_one_letter_code
_entity_poly.pdbx_strand_id
1 'polypeptide(L)'
;MQRQVASHNGPGCRTRDRVYLPDMQSFLIKTPLTYEEAIQACGACGSELVLIDGTNVDRFREAFSSLGLFADQRFWIKSWFNEQVQRQGTCPATYVNSLMGNRLEPIEDDCQIRMFALCY
;
A
#
# COMPACT_ATOMS: atom_id res chain seq x y z
N MET A 1 -26.94 25.53 -8.10
CA MET A 1 -26.43 24.31 -7.44
C MET A 1 -25.02 24.06 -7.94
N GLN A 2 -24.02 24.55 -7.20
CA GLN A 2 -22.61 24.45 -7.59
C GLN A 2 -22.12 23.01 -7.37
N ARG A 3 -21.68 22.35 -8.45
CA ARG A 3 -20.94 21.09 -8.38
C ARG A 3 -19.58 21.40 -7.77
N GLN A 4 -19.38 21.07 -6.49
CA GLN A 4 -18.04 20.95 -5.92
C GLN A 4 -17.34 19.80 -6.64
N VAL A 5 -16.52 20.14 -7.63
CA VAL A 5 -15.47 19.25 -8.12
C VAL A 5 -14.45 19.24 -7.00
N ALA A 6 -14.53 18.23 -6.12
CA ALA A 6 -13.48 17.96 -5.15
C ALA A 6 -12.20 17.70 -5.96
N SER A 7 -11.34 18.73 -6.03
CA SER A 7 -9.94 18.55 -6.33
C SER A 7 -9.38 17.63 -5.25
N HIS A 8 -9.37 16.33 -5.53
CA HIS A 8 -8.66 15.28 -4.78
C HIS A 8 -7.13 15.48 -4.94
N ASN A 9 -6.67 16.67 -4.52
CA ASN A 9 -5.28 17.09 -4.51
C ASN A 9 -4.69 16.86 -3.11
N GLY A 10 -4.82 15.63 -2.60
CA GLY A 10 -4.02 15.21 -1.47
C GLY A 10 -2.54 15.15 -1.85
N PRO A 11 -1.61 15.40 -0.92
CA PRO A 11 -0.19 15.14 -1.14
C PRO A 11 0.00 13.66 -1.52
N GLY A 12 0.68 13.38 -2.64
CA GLY A 12 0.93 12.02 -3.14
C GLY A 12 0.00 11.51 -4.25
N CYS A 13 -1.06 12.26 -4.58
CA CYS A 13 -1.98 11.89 -5.67
C CYS A 13 -1.55 12.40 -7.07
N ARG A 14 -0.46 13.18 -7.17
CA ARG A 14 0.05 13.64 -8.47
C ARG A 14 0.60 12.43 -9.22
N THR A 15 0.16 12.27 -10.47
CA THR A 15 0.42 11.19 -11.43
C THR A 15 1.89 10.76 -11.63
N ARG A 16 2.86 11.43 -11.01
CA ARG A 16 4.28 11.10 -11.10
C ARG A 16 4.77 10.11 -10.03
N ASP A 17 4.09 9.99 -8.89
CA ASP A 17 4.53 9.14 -7.76
C ASP A 17 3.80 7.79 -7.68
N ARG A 18 2.88 7.54 -8.62
CA ARG A 18 2.02 6.35 -8.65
C ARG A 18 2.58 5.31 -9.61
N VAL A 19 2.96 4.15 -9.11
CA VAL A 19 3.15 2.97 -9.98
C VAL A 19 1.82 2.24 -10.06
N TYR A 20 1.26 2.14 -11.26
CA TYR A 20 0.02 1.41 -11.50
C TYR A 20 0.30 -0.10 -11.52
N LEU A 21 -0.46 -0.82 -10.70
CA LEU A 21 -0.53 -2.27 -10.70
C LEU A 21 -1.78 -2.65 -11.53
N PRO A 22 -1.62 -3.19 -12.74
CA PRO A 22 -2.70 -3.28 -13.74
C PRO A 22 -3.85 -4.20 -13.36
N ASP A 23 -3.66 -5.11 -12.39
CA ASP A 23 -4.60 -6.19 -12.12
C ASP A 23 -5.72 -5.85 -11.11
N MET A 24 -5.65 -4.70 -10.40
CA MET A 24 -6.64 -4.34 -9.36
C MET A 24 -7.03 -2.86 -9.25
N GLN A 25 -6.72 -2.01 -10.25
CA GLN A 25 -6.75 -0.54 -10.06
C GLN A 25 -5.89 -0.06 -8.87
N SER A 26 -4.96 -0.92 -8.40
CA SER A 26 -4.08 -0.59 -7.30
C SER A 26 -2.89 0.25 -7.77
N PHE A 27 -2.37 1.05 -6.86
CA PHE A 27 -1.20 1.86 -7.12
C PHE A 27 -0.32 2.00 -5.89
N LEU A 28 0.97 2.18 -6.14
CA LEU A 28 1.97 2.39 -5.11
C LEU A 28 2.30 3.88 -5.00
N ILE A 29 2.20 4.46 -3.81
CA ILE A 29 2.75 5.78 -3.48
C ILE A 29 4.22 5.61 -3.07
N LYS A 30 5.13 6.07 -3.92
CA LYS A 30 6.60 5.96 -3.72
C LYS A 30 7.19 7.02 -2.78
N THR A 31 6.37 7.90 -2.22
CA THR A 31 6.79 8.80 -1.16
C THR A 31 6.73 8.05 0.18
N PRO A 32 7.81 8.01 0.98
CA PRO A 32 7.76 7.39 2.31
C PRO A 32 6.84 8.16 3.27
N LEU A 33 5.84 7.47 3.81
CA LEU A 33 4.78 7.99 4.66
C LEU A 33 4.69 7.17 5.95
N THR A 34 4.27 7.80 7.05
CA THR A 34 3.79 7.07 8.25
C THR A 34 2.50 6.32 7.94
N TYR A 35 2.07 5.43 8.82
CA TYR A 35 0.85 4.67 8.59
C TYR A 35 -0.39 5.57 8.44
N GLU A 36 -0.52 6.59 9.29
CA GLU A 36 -1.63 7.54 9.23
C GLU A 36 -1.57 8.39 7.95
N GLU A 37 -0.37 8.87 7.59
CA GLU A 37 -0.14 9.59 6.35
C GLU A 37 -0.51 8.72 5.13
N ALA A 38 -0.22 7.42 5.17
CA ALA A 38 -0.54 6.46 4.11
C ALA A 38 -2.05 6.25 3.96
N ILE A 39 -2.79 6.09 5.08
CA ILE A 39 -4.26 6.03 5.07
C ILE A 39 -4.84 7.29 4.44
N GLN A 40 -4.39 8.46 4.91
CA GLN A 40 -4.86 9.75 4.42
C GLN A 40 -4.53 9.96 2.94
N ALA A 41 -3.34 9.54 2.50
CA ALA A 41 -2.92 9.67 1.11
C ALA A 41 -3.74 8.78 0.17
N CYS A 42 -3.96 7.50 0.52
CA CYS A 42 -4.86 6.64 -0.26
C CYS A 42 -6.28 7.22 -0.27
N GLY A 43 -6.82 7.63 0.88
CA GLY A 43 -8.16 8.21 1.02
C GLY A 43 -8.34 9.50 0.21
N ALA A 44 -7.34 10.37 0.21
CA ALA A 44 -7.35 11.60 -0.59
C ALA A 44 -7.29 11.33 -2.10
N CYS A 45 -6.86 10.13 -2.52
CA CYS A 45 -6.91 9.70 -3.92
C CYS A 45 -8.22 8.97 -4.28
N GLY A 46 -9.19 8.86 -3.36
CA GLY A 46 -10.44 8.11 -3.55
C GLY A 46 -10.28 6.59 -3.42
N SER A 47 -9.19 6.15 -2.79
CA SER A 47 -8.78 4.76 -2.60
C SER A 47 -8.58 4.44 -1.13
N GLU A 48 -8.23 3.21 -0.81
CA GLU A 48 -7.87 2.82 0.56
C GLU A 48 -6.59 1.98 0.57
N LEU A 49 -5.94 1.87 1.74
CA LEU A 49 -4.79 0.96 1.89
C LEU A 49 -5.21 -0.46 1.56
N VAL A 50 -4.35 -1.19 0.87
CA VAL A 50 -4.60 -2.57 0.44
C VAL A 50 -4.94 -3.48 1.60
N LEU A 51 -6.05 -4.19 1.47
CA LEU A 51 -6.32 -5.37 2.28
C LEU A 51 -5.68 -6.56 1.59
N ILE A 52 -4.71 -7.23 2.21
CA ILE A 52 -4.16 -8.47 1.63
C ILE A 52 -4.89 -9.66 2.23
N ASP A 53 -5.43 -10.50 1.37
CA ASP A 53 -6.08 -11.76 1.73
C ASP A 53 -5.63 -12.89 0.79
N GLY A 54 -6.13 -14.10 1.06
CA GLY A 54 -5.77 -15.29 0.28
C GLY A 54 -6.21 -15.24 -1.20
N THR A 55 -7.04 -14.28 -1.59
CA THR A 55 -7.53 -14.14 -2.98
C THR A 55 -6.66 -13.21 -3.83
N ASN A 56 -5.92 -12.29 -3.19
CA ASN A 56 -5.16 -11.26 -3.90
C ASN A 56 -3.64 -11.35 -3.71
N VAL A 57 -3.16 -12.13 -2.74
CA VAL A 57 -1.73 -12.29 -2.43
C VAL A 57 -0.89 -12.74 -3.65
N ASP A 58 -1.37 -13.72 -4.41
CA ASP A 58 -0.66 -14.23 -5.59
C ASP A 58 -0.63 -13.20 -6.73
N ARG A 59 -1.71 -12.42 -6.89
CA ARG A 59 -1.79 -11.36 -7.91
C ARG A 59 -0.84 -10.21 -7.61
N PHE A 60 -0.72 -9.81 -6.34
CA PHE A 60 0.28 -8.82 -5.96
C PHE A 60 1.71 -9.32 -6.19
N ARG A 61 2.00 -10.59 -5.87
CA ARG A 61 3.31 -11.21 -6.17
C ARG A 61 3.66 -11.10 -7.65
N GLU A 62 2.72 -11.39 -8.54
CA GLU A 62 2.92 -11.29 -9.99
C GLU A 62 3.12 -9.83 -10.45
N ALA A 63 2.33 -8.91 -9.92
CA ALA A 63 2.41 -7.50 -10.25
C ALA A 63 3.74 -6.86 -9.81
N PHE A 64 4.22 -7.17 -8.59
CA PHE A 64 5.53 -6.71 -8.11
C PHE A 64 6.69 -7.29 -8.93
N SER A 65 6.62 -8.58 -9.27
CA SER A 65 7.62 -9.24 -10.10
C SER A 65 7.70 -8.62 -11.50
N SER A 66 6.55 -8.26 -12.10
CA SER A 66 6.48 -7.68 -13.44
C SER A 66 6.97 -6.23 -13.52
N LEU A 67 6.82 -5.46 -12.44
CA LEU A 67 7.25 -4.07 -12.38
C LEU A 67 8.73 -3.89 -12.00
N GLY A 68 9.44 -4.98 -11.72
CA GLY A 68 10.80 -4.93 -11.21
C GLY A 68 10.94 -4.17 -9.90
N LEU A 69 9.89 -4.18 -9.08
CA LEU A 69 9.95 -3.71 -7.70
C LEU A 69 10.62 -4.84 -6.89
N PHE A 70 11.96 -4.84 -6.85
CA PHE A 70 12.77 -5.94 -6.31
C PHE A 70 13.23 -5.72 -4.87
N ALA A 71 13.20 -6.84 -4.10
CA ALA A 71 13.81 -7.19 -2.79
C ALA A 71 13.81 -6.15 -1.66
N ASP A 72 13.26 -6.53 -0.49
CA ASP A 72 13.32 -5.77 0.77
C ASP A 72 12.50 -4.48 0.83
N GLN A 73 11.61 -4.25 -0.14
CA GLN A 73 10.64 -3.16 -0.04
C GLN A 73 9.51 -3.53 0.92
N ARG A 74 9.20 -2.57 1.79
CA ARG A 74 8.13 -2.65 2.77
C ARG A 74 7.05 -1.65 2.41
N PHE A 75 5.81 -2.07 2.60
CA PHE A 75 4.63 -1.31 2.22
C PHE A 75 3.62 -1.32 3.35
N TRP A 76 3.01 -0.16 3.61
CA TRP A 76 1.82 -0.10 4.44
C TRP A 76 0.65 -0.78 3.73
N ILE A 77 -0.09 -1.58 4.50
CA ILE A 77 -1.33 -2.24 4.09
C ILE A 77 -2.38 -2.02 5.18
N LYS A 78 -3.66 -2.19 4.88
CA LYS A 78 -4.73 -2.03 5.87
C LYS A 78 -4.76 -3.17 6.88
N SER A 79 -4.60 -4.41 6.41
CA SER A 79 -4.51 -5.61 7.24
C SER A 79 -4.19 -6.84 6.39
N TRP A 80 -3.77 -7.90 7.06
CA TRP A 80 -3.54 -9.22 6.49
C TRP A 80 -4.66 -10.19 6.93
N PHE A 81 -5.38 -10.84 6.01
CA PHE A 81 -6.52 -11.74 6.29
C PHE A 81 -7.61 -11.16 7.24
N ASN A 82 -7.84 -9.84 7.22
CA ASN A 82 -8.68 -9.13 8.20
C ASN A 82 -8.24 -9.29 9.67
N GLU A 83 -7.02 -9.76 9.93
CA GLU A 83 -6.48 -9.78 11.29
C GLU A 83 -6.22 -8.34 11.74
N GLN A 84 -6.85 -7.96 12.86
CA GLN A 84 -6.61 -6.70 13.52
C GLN A 84 -5.22 -6.74 14.15
N VAL A 85 -4.43 -5.70 13.89
CA VAL A 85 -3.13 -5.48 14.54
C VAL A 85 -3.35 -5.42 16.05
N GLN A 86 -2.74 -6.35 16.78
CA GLN A 86 -3.02 -6.56 18.21
C GLN A 86 -2.10 -5.75 19.12
N ARG A 87 -1.04 -5.14 18.59
CA ARG A 87 -0.01 -4.46 19.38
C ARG A 87 -0.10 -2.94 19.28
N GLN A 88 -0.15 -2.28 20.44
CA GLN A 88 -0.13 -0.81 20.51
C GLN A 88 1.19 -0.27 19.91
N GLY A 89 1.06 0.67 18.97
CA GLY A 89 2.20 1.38 18.37
C GLY A 89 2.78 0.71 17.12
N THR A 90 2.37 -0.51 16.78
CA THR A 90 2.73 -1.13 15.50
C THR A 90 1.56 -1.08 14.53
N CYS A 91 1.88 -1.04 13.24
CA CYS A 91 0.92 -0.94 12.16
C CYS A 91 1.15 -2.06 11.13
N PRO A 92 0.10 -2.46 10.40
CA PRO A 92 0.18 -3.58 9.48
C PRO A 92 0.95 -3.18 8.23
N ALA A 93 1.98 -3.94 7.91
CA ALA A 93 2.77 -3.78 6.71
C ALA A 93 2.97 -5.13 6.01
N THR A 94 3.50 -5.08 4.79
CA THR A 94 3.98 -6.25 4.09
C THR A 94 5.37 -5.98 3.54
N TYR A 95 6.17 -7.05 3.39
CA TYR A 95 7.42 -6.99 2.66
C TYR A 95 7.46 -8.02 1.55
N VAL A 96 8.23 -7.71 0.50
CA VAL A 96 8.48 -8.63 -0.61
C VAL A 96 9.73 -9.46 -0.29
N ASN A 97 9.54 -10.75 0.00
CA ASN A 97 10.63 -11.69 0.22
C ASN A 97 11.14 -12.25 -1.10
N SER A 98 12.32 -11.78 -1.53
CA SER A 98 12.98 -12.22 -2.75
C SER A 98 13.49 -13.67 -2.66
N LEU A 99 13.86 -14.14 -1.47
CA LEU A 99 14.32 -15.52 -1.24
C LEU A 99 13.18 -16.55 -1.38
N MET A 100 11.92 -16.09 -1.24
CA MET A 100 10.72 -16.92 -1.42
C MET A 100 9.98 -16.63 -2.73
N GLY A 101 10.69 -16.16 -3.76
CA GLY A 101 10.10 -15.90 -5.08
C GLY A 101 9.21 -14.66 -5.11
N ASN A 102 9.66 -13.57 -4.46
CA ASN A 102 8.93 -12.29 -4.30
C ASN A 102 7.59 -12.44 -3.58
N ARG A 103 7.46 -13.44 -2.72
CA ARG A 103 6.24 -13.65 -1.95
C ARG A 103 6.03 -12.48 -0.98
N LEU A 104 4.80 -12.00 -0.90
CA LEU A 104 4.41 -11.05 0.13
C LEU A 104 4.29 -11.76 1.48
N GLU A 105 4.85 -11.13 2.49
CA GLU A 105 4.79 -11.62 3.86
C GLU A 105 4.26 -10.53 4.80
N PRO A 106 3.42 -10.90 5.78
CA PRO A 106 2.93 -9.97 6.78
C PRO A 106 4.05 -9.59 7.72
N ILE A 107 4.14 -8.29 8.02
CA ILE A 107 4.97 -7.75 9.09
C ILE A 107 4.18 -6.72 9.88
N GLU A 108 4.61 -6.51 11.12
CA GLU A 108 4.18 -5.40 11.94
C GLU A 108 5.40 -4.54 12.21
N ASP A 109 5.27 -3.23 12.07
CA ASP A 109 6.38 -2.31 12.28
C ASP A 109 5.85 -1.02 12.91
N ASP A 110 6.72 -0.19 13.48
CA ASP A 110 6.31 1.01 14.23
C ASP A 110 5.54 1.98 13.31
N CYS A 111 4.33 2.36 13.71
CA CYS A 111 3.44 3.22 12.90
C CYS A 111 4.06 4.55 12.46
N GLN A 112 5.12 5.01 13.14
CA GLN A 112 5.85 6.25 12.87
C GLN A 112 6.97 6.10 11.84
N ILE A 113 7.37 4.89 11.48
CA ILE A 113 8.36 4.70 10.41
C ILE A 113 7.77 5.14 9.08
N ARG A 114 8.63 5.46 8.12
CA ARG A 114 8.22 5.92 6.80
C ARG A 114 8.42 4.82 5.77
N MET A 115 7.33 4.30 5.22
CA MET A 115 7.32 3.28 4.18
C MET A 115 6.47 3.74 2.99
N PHE A 116 6.55 3.03 1.88
CA PHE A 116 5.65 3.25 0.75
C PHE A 116 4.23 2.80 1.10
N ALA A 117 3.23 3.36 0.44
CA ALA A 117 1.82 3.00 0.66
C ALA A 117 1.27 2.27 -0.56
N LEU A 118 0.66 1.10 -0.33
CA LEU A 118 -0.04 0.34 -1.36
C LEU A 118 -1.53 0.61 -1.26
N CYS A 119 -2.11 1.25 -2.28
CA CYS A 119 -3.53 1.61 -2.33
C CYS A 119 -4.28 0.76 -3.37
N TYR A 120 -5.58 0.51 -3.17
CA TYR A 120 -6.50 -0.07 -4.16
C TYR A 120 -7.81 0.70 -4.30
#